data_AF-A0AA35S8F3-F1
#
_entry.id   AF-A0AA35S8F3-F1
#
_cell.length_a   1.000
_cell.length_b   1.000
_cell.length_c   1.000
_cell.angle_alpha   90.00
_cell.angle_beta   90.00
_cell.angle_gamma   90.00
#
_symmetry.space_group_name_H-M   'P 1'
#
loop_
_entity.id
_entity.type
_entity.pdbx_description
1 polymer ?
#
loop_
_entity_poly.entity_id
_entity_poly.type
_entity_poly.pdbx_seq_one_letter_code
_entity_poly.pdbx_strand_id
1 'polypeptide(L)'
;MDCTEEASLIRRALSGREGVYGVSFHVVDGRMTVDADTDTFGPAQVARAVARLGMRAEPLKQAAAQVESWWERNGRRALVAASGLALVGGLLLHVVVAGGGFVELVLSHSHGEHGVDYPVVALLLLGIVAGLYHSAPKAVGSLRRLRPDMNALVMVSVIGAVFLEEWAEAGTLAFLYGLSGLVENWSAQRARSAIGSLLRISPASASVVHG
;
A
#
# COMPACT_ATOMS: atom_id res chain seq x y z
N MET A 1 -4.04 6.03 4.51
CA MET A 1 -2.88 6.40 5.32
C MET A 1 -2.70 5.27 6.30
N ASP A 2 -1.87 4.30 5.95
CA ASP A 2 -1.99 2.94 6.46
C ASP A 2 -0.77 2.53 7.29
N CYS A 3 0.30 3.33 7.26
CA CYS A 3 1.54 3.07 7.97
C CYS A 3 2.10 4.33 8.64
N THR A 4 3.01 4.11 9.59
CA THR A 4 3.74 5.19 10.29
C THR A 4 4.65 5.96 9.35
N GLU A 5 5.18 5.32 8.32
CA GLU A 5 6.00 5.95 7.30
C GLU A 5 5.20 7.01 6.54
N GLU A 6 4.00 6.68 6.03
CA GLU A 6 3.11 7.62 5.34
C GLU A 6 2.75 8.82 6.22
N ALA A 7 2.40 8.58 7.49
CA ALA A 7 2.13 9.66 8.44
C ALA A 7 3.35 10.57 8.61
N SER A 8 4.57 10.01 8.62
CA SER A 8 5.80 10.80 8.70
C SER A 8 6.07 11.61 7.42
N LEU A 9 5.74 11.09 6.24
CA LEU A 9 5.85 11.80 4.97
C LEU A 9 4.87 12.97 4.90
N ILE A 10 3.62 12.76 5.31
CA ILE A 10 2.61 13.82 5.37
C ILE A 10 3.03 14.86 6.40
N ARG A 11 3.50 14.45 7.59
CA ARG A 11 4.03 15.37 8.61
C ARG A 11 5.11 16.26 8.00
N ARG A 12 6.12 15.69 7.36
CA ARG A 12 7.21 16.47 6.72
C ARG A 12 6.72 17.38 5.61
N ALA A 13 5.66 17.03 4.88
CA ALA A 13 5.13 17.85 3.79
C ALA A 13 4.28 19.04 4.28
N LEU A 14 3.68 18.92 5.47
CA LEU A 14 2.78 19.90 6.07
C LEU A 14 3.46 20.76 7.15
N SER A 15 4.33 20.17 7.97
CA SER A 15 5.08 20.87 9.01
C SER A 15 6.04 21.89 8.40
N GLY A 16 6.06 23.11 8.95
CA GLY A 16 6.89 24.21 8.45
C GLY A 16 6.26 25.02 7.30
N ARG A 17 5.00 24.75 6.95
CA ARG A 17 4.20 25.63 6.08
C ARG A 17 3.69 26.81 6.90
N GLU A 18 3.67 27.99 6.30
CA GLU A 18 3.07 29.17 6.91
C GLU A 18 1.58 28.92 7.22
N GLY A 19 1.15 29.27 8.43
CA GLY A 19 -0.19 29.00 8.92
C GLY A 19 -0.45 27.59 9.47
N VAL A 20 0.52 26.67 9.50
CA VAL A 20 0.35 25.33 10.11
C VAL A 20 0.99 25.26 11.50
N TYR A 21 0.16 25.12 12.53
CA TYR A 21 0.58 25.06 13.93
C TYR A 21 0.90 23.64 14.41
N GLY A 22 0.16 22.65 13.90
CA GLY A 22 0.29 21.27 14.35
C GLY A 22 -0.33 20.26 13.40
N VAL A 23 0.22 19.04 13.40
CA VAL A 23 -0.37 17.91 12.67
C VAL A 23 -0.35 16.68 13.57
N SER A 24 -1.52 16.06 13.76
CA SER A 24 -1.67 14.79 14.46
C SER A 24 -2.33 13.76 13.55
N PHE A 25 -2.04 12.48 13.79
CA PHE A 25 -2.43 11.39 12.91
C PHE A 25 -3.09 10.27 13.71
N HIS A 26 -4.26 9.84 13.23
CA HIS A 26 -4.96 8.64 13.66
C HIS A 26 -4.80 7.61 12.55
N VAL A 27 -3.65 6.92 12.55
CA VAL A 27 -3.26 5.97 11.47
C VAL A 27 -4.28 4.85 11.28
N VAL A 28 -4.93 4.39 12.37
CA VAL A 28 -5.93 3.32 12.33
C VAL A 28 -7.17 3.71 11.53
N ASP A 29 -7.66 4.92 11.76
CA ASP A 29 -8.87 5.43 11.09
C ASP A 29 -8.54 6.07 9.74
N GLY A 30 -7.27 6.09 9.34
CA GLY A 30 -6.79 6.81 8.16
C GLY A 30 -7.03 8.32 8.24
N ARG A 31 -7.14 8.88 9.46
CA ARG A 31 -7.48 10.30 9.69
C ARG A 31 -6.26 11.09 10.13
N MET A 32 -6.27 12.39 9.82
CA MET A 32 -5.30 13.34 10.36
C MET A 32 -6.02 14.62 10.78
N THR A 33 -5.54 15.22 11.85
CA THR A 33 -5.99 16.53 12.30
C THR A 33 -4.88 17.51 12.00
N VAL A 34 -5.20 18.55 11.23
CA VAL A 34 -4.28 19.63 10.89
C VAL A 34 -4.79 20.86 11.63
N ASP A 35 -3.99 21.32 12.59
CA ASP A 35 -4.19 22.59 13.27
C ASP A 35 -3.49 23.66 12.43
N ALA A 36 -4.29 24.46 11.73
CA ALA A 36 -3.83 25.48 10.81
C ALA A 36 -4.81 26.64 10.76
N ASP A 37 -4.28 27.83 10.50
CA ASP A 37 -5.07 28.98 10.13
C ASP A 37 -5.68 28.75 8.74
N THR A 38 -7.01 28.64 8.67
CA THR A 38 -7.74 28.32 7.44
C THR A 38 -7.65 29.41 6.37
N ASP A 39 -7.35 30.65 6.75
CA ASP A 39 -7.22 31.76 5.81
C ASP A 39 -5.88 31.69 5.06
N THR A 40 -4.83 31.22 5.74
CA THR A 40 -3.47 31.09 5.20
C THR A 40 -3.22 29.71 4.58
N PHE A 41 -3.64 28.64 5.27
CA PHE A 41 -3.45 27.24 4.88
C PHE A 41 -4.71 26.38 5.03
N GLY A 42 -5.66 26.57 4.11
CA GLY A 42 -6.96 25.89 4.09
C GLY A 42 -6.96 24.44 3.54
N PRO A 43 -8.13 23.77 3.60
CA PRO A 43 -8.28 22.34 3.28
C PRO A 43 -7.85 21.96 1.86
N ALA A 44 -8.02 22.86 0.88
CA ALA A 44 -7.62 22.61 -0.50
C ALA A 44 -6.08 22.56 -0.65
N GLN A 45 -5.34 23.36 0.11
CA GLN A 45 -3.88 23.36 0.08
C GLN A 45 -3.32 22.13 0.79
N VAL A 46 -3.95 21.71 1.90
CA VAL A 46 -3.69 20.42 2.55
C VAL A 46 -3.88 19.26 1.54
N ALA A 47 -5.04 19.21 0.88
CA ALA A 47 -5.35 18.17 -0.10
C ALA A 47 -4.35 18.14 -1.25
N ARG A 48 -3.93 19.31 -1.79
CA ARG A 48 -2.88 19.40 -2.81
C ARG A 48 -1.51 18.95 -2.31
N ALA A 49 -1.16 19.28 -1.06
CA ALA A 49 0.10 18.83 -0.46
C ALA A 49 0.16 17.31 -0.33
N VAL A 50 -0.95 16.68 0.11
CA VAL A 50 -1.08 15.22 0.20
C VAL A 50 -1.15 14.58 -1.19
N ALA A 51 -1.84 15.18 -2.16
CA ALA A 51 -1.90 14.71 -3.55
C ALA A 51 -0.53 14.64 -4.21
N ARG A 52 0.37 15.60 -3.92
CA ARG A 52 1.76 15.55 -4.37
C ARG A 52 2.52 14.35 -3.80
N LEU A 53 2.06 13.77 -2.69
CA LEU A 53 2.60 12.56 -2.10
C LEU A 53 2.12 11.27 -2.80
N GLY A 54 1.16 11.36 -3.73
CA GLY A 54 0.48 10.21 -4.32
C GLY A 54 -0.65 9.67 -3.44
N MET A 55 -1.11 10.47 -2.46
CA MET A 55 -2.17 10.12 -1.52
C MET A 55 -3.38 11.04 -1.70
N ARG A 56 -4.56 10.62 -1.24
CA ARG A 56 -5.78 11.44 -1.28
C ARG A 56 -6.18 11.83 0.15
N ALA A 57 -6.50 13.11 0.34
CA ALA A 57 -7.04 13.62 1.60
C ALA A 57 -8.37 14.33 1.31
N GLU A 58 -9.39 13.99 2.09
CA GLU A 58 -10.71 14.61 2.02
C GLU A 58 -11.06 15.19 3.39
N PRO A 59 -11.69 16.38 3.45
CA PRO A 59 -12.12 16.96 4.71
C PRO A 59 -13.17 16.05 5.36
N LEU A 60 -12.96 15.74 6.64
CA LEU A 60 -13.88 14.92 7.42
C LEU A 60 -15.20 15.69 7.60
N LYS A 61 -16.22 15.37 6.80
CA LYS A 61 -17.58 15.88 7.01
C LYS A 61 -18.18 15.19 8.23
N GLN A 62 -18.84 15.95 9.12
CA GLN A 62 -19.54 15.39 10.28
C GLN A 62 -20.57 14.33 9.83
N ALA A 63 -20.64 13.25 10.61
CA ALA A 63 -21.26 11.97 10.28
C ALA A 63 -22.70 12.08 9.72
N ALA A 64 -22.83 12.06 8.40
CA ALA A 64 -23.82 11.17 7.82
C ALA A 64 -23.23 9.77 7.95
N ALA A 65 -23.96 8.82 8.53
CA ALA A 65 -23.55 7.42 8.60
C ALA A 65 -23.42 6.86 7.17
N GLN A 66 -22.28 7.13 6.53
CA GLN A 66 -21.93 6.52 5.25
C GLN A 66 -21.65 5.06 5.55
N VAL A 67 -22.53 4.20 5.03
CA VAL A 67 -22.31 2.76 5.02
C VAL A 67 -21.04 2.52 4.19
N GLU A 68 -19.92 2.25 4.86
CA GLU A 68 -18.67 1.97 4.16
C GLU A 68 -18.89 0.83 3.16
N SER A 69 -18.50 1.04 1.91
CA SER A 69 -18.63 0.05 0.85
C SER A 69 -17.75 -1.17 1.15
N TRP A 70 -18.16 -2.38 0.73
CA TRP A 70 -17.34 -3.59 0.86
C TRP A 70 -15.95 -3.40 0.24
N TRP A 71 -15.86 -2.64 -0.86
CA TRP A 71 -14.61 -2.35 -1.54
C TRP A 71 -13.67 -1.45 -0.72
N GLU A 72 -14.21 -0.55 0.10
CA GLU A 72 -13.41 0.32 0.97
C GLU A 72 -12.76 -0.47 2.11
N ARG A 73 -13.47 -1.48 2.63
CA ARG A 73 -13.00 -2.32 3.75
C ARG A 73 -12.12 -3.49 3.30
N ASN A 74 -12.47 -4.14 2.20
CA ASN A 74 -11.85 -5.39 1.77
C ASN A 74 -11.10 -5.29 0.44
N GLY A 75 -11.18 -4.16 -0.28
CA GLY A 75 -10.61 -4.02 -1.62
C GLY A 75 -9.12 -4.33 -1.68
N ARG A 76 -8.33 -3.89 -0.69
CA ARG A 76 -6.90 -4.21 -0.63
C ARG A 76 -6.62 -5.71 -0.47
N ARG A 77 -7.36 -6.38 0.41
CA ARG A 77 -7.24 -7.85 0.60
C ARG A 77 -7.66 -8.60 -0.66
N ALA A 78 -8.75 -8.15 -1.28
CA ALA A 78 -9.25 -8.74 -2.53
C ALA A 78 -8.24 -8.58 -3.67
N LEU A 79 -7.60 -7.42 -3.81
CA LEU A 79 -6.59 -7.17 -4.83
C LEU A 79 -5.31 -8.01 -4.62
N VAL A 80 -4.84 -8.14 -3.38
CA VAL A 80 -3.69 -9.02 -3.07
C VAL A 80 -4.04 -10.48 -3.33
N ALA A 81 -5.24 -10.92 -2.94
CA ALA A 81 -5.71 -12.28 -3.23
C ALA A 81 -5.85 -12.52 -4.73
N ALA A 82 -6.41 -11.56 -5.49
CA ALA A 82 -6.51 -11.62 -6.94
C ALA A 82 -5.12 -11.66 -7.60
N SER A 83 -4.16 -10.87 -7.10
CA SER A 83 -2.77 -10.91 -7.56
C SER A 83 -2.12 -12.27 -7.35
N GLY A 84 -2.28 -12.86 -6.15
CA GLY A 84 -1.78 -14.20 -5.86
C GLY A 84 -2.44 -15.30 -6.68
N LEU A 85 -3.78 -15.24 -6.85
CA LEU A 85 -4.52 -16.19 -7.68
C LEU A 85 -4.11 -16.09 -9.16
N ALA A 86 -3.91 -14.88 -9.67
CA ALA A 86 -3.46 -14.65 -11.03
C ALA A 86 -2.01 -15.14 -11.23
N LEU A 87 -1.12 -14.92 -10.24
CA LEU A 87 0.25 -15.46 -10.28
C LEU A 87 0.26 -16.99 -10.30
N VAL A 88 -0.45 -17.63 -9.37
CA VAL A 88 -0.55 -19.10 -9.31
C VAL A 88 -1.20 -19.65 -10.58
N GLY A 89 -2.28 -19.03 -11.05
CA GLY A 89 -2.94 -19.42 -12.28
C GLY A 89 -2.03 -19.28 -13.51
N GLY A 90 -1.26 -18.20 -13.60
CA GLY A 90 -0.31 -17.96 -14.68
C GLY A 90 0.82 -18.99 -14.70
N LEU A 91 1.38 -19.30 -13.53
CA LEU A 91 2.42 -20.33 -13.37
C LEU A 91 1.88 -21.73 -13.69
N LEU A 92 0.68 -22.08 -13.22
CA LEU A 92 0.05 -23.37 -13.53
C LEU A 92 -0.25 -23.51 -15.02
N LEU A 93 -0.77 -22.45 -15.65
CA LEU A 93 -1.03 -22.47 -17.09
C LEU A 93 0.27 -22.61 -17.88
N HIS A 94 1.33 -21.92 -17.48
CA HIS A 94 2.64 -22.04 -18.11
C HIS A 94 3.18 -23.46 -18.02
N VAL A 95 3.08 -24.11 -16.85
CA VAL A 95 3.47 -25.53 -16.65
C VAL A 95 2.65 -26.47 -17.53
N VAL A 96 1.33 -26.28 -17.63
CA VAL A 96 0.44 -27.12 -18.44
C VAL A 96 0.71 -26.96 -19.94
N VAL A 97 0.96 -25.73 -20.41
CA VAL A 97 1.18 -25.42 -21.83
C VAL A 97 2.59 -25.82 -22.27
N ALA A 98 3.60 -25.55 -21.44
CA ALA A 98 4.99 -25.95 -21.72
C ALA A 98 5.21 -27.47 -21.62
N GLY A 99 4.26 -28.21 -21.01
CA GLY A 99 4.33 -29.67 -20.87
C GLY A 99 5.42 -30.17 -19.91
N GLY A 100 6.14 -29.26 -19.25
CA GLY A 100 7.24 -29.51 -18.33
C GLY A 100 6.81 -29.59 -16.86
N GLY A 101 7.66 -30.15 -16.00
CA GLY A 101 7.46 -30.15 -14.54
C GLY A 101 7.90 -28.85 -13.86
N PHE A 102 7.64 -28.68 -12.55
CA PHE A 102 8.10 -27.53 -11.75
C PHE A 102 9.62 -27.29 -11.82
N VAL A 103 10.39 -28.35 -12.11
CA VAL A 103 11.86 -28.29 -12.25
C VAL A 103 12.28 -27.55 -13.52
N GLU A 104 11.51 -27.68 -14.59
CA GLU A 104 11.75 -26.96 -15.85
C GLU A 104 11.42 -25.48 -15.65
N LEU A 105 10.28 -25.16 -15.04
CA LEU A 105 9.92 -23.78 -14.62
C LEU A 105 11.04 -23.03 -13.85
N VAL A 106 11.83 -23.73 -13.03
CA VAL A 106 12.92 -23.13 -12.24
C VAL A 106 14.27 -23.15 -12.94
N LEU A 107 14.55 -24.17 -13.77
CA LEU A 107 15.88 -24.40 -14.35
C LEU A 107 15.98 -24.07 -15.84
N SER A 108 14.88 -24.10 -16.59
CA SER A 108 14.85 -23.71 -18.00
C SER A 108 14.60 -22.22 -18.13
N HIS A 109 15.66 -21.42 -17.94
CA HIS A 109 15.79 -20.08 -18.55
C HIS A 109 16.08 -20.19 -20.06
N SER A 110 15.55 -21.21 -20.73
CA SER A 110 15.80 -21.41 -22.14
C SER A 110 15.07 -20.31 -22.90
N HIS A 111 15.83 -19.31 -23.34
CA HIS A 111 15.53 -18.38 -24.43
C HIS A 111 15.32 -19.16 -25.75
N GLY A 112 14.40 -20.12 -25.78
CA GLY A 112 14.15 -20.99 -26.91
C GLY A 112 12.72 -20.78 -27.35
N GLU A 113 12.52 -19.97 -28.39
CA GLU A 113 11.50 -20.02 -29.45
C GLU A 113 10.07 -20.52 -29.14
N HIS A 114 9.62 -20.52 -27.89
CA HIS A 114 8.22 -20.72 -27.54
C HIS A 114 7.55 -19.36 -27.68
N GLY A 115 6.68 -19.23 -28.69
CA GLY A 115 5.93 -18.01 -28.93
C GLY A 115 5.24 -17.54 -27.65
N VAL A 116 5.17 -16.22 -27.47
CA VAL A 116 4.55 -15.61 -26.29
C VAL A 116 3.14 -16.16 -26.11
N ASP A 117 2.96 -16.97 -25.07
CA ASP A 117 1.64 -17.46 -24.69
C ASP A 117 0.83 -16.30 -24.13
N TYR A 118 0.12 -15.62 -25.03
CA TYR A 118 -0.79 -14.51 -24.72
C TYR A 118 -1.70 -14.77 -23.50
N PRO A 119 -2.28 -15.97 -23.26
CA PRO A 119 -3.10 -16.18 -22.06
C PRO A 119 -2.28 -16.21 -20.76
N VAL A 120 -1.05 -16.71 -20.77
CA VAL A 120 -0.16 -16.71 -19.60
C VAL A 120 0.26 -15.29 -19.27
N VAL A 121 0.71 -14.55 -20.27
CA VAL A 121 1.14 -13.15 -20.12
C VAL A 121 -0.02 -12.28 -19.65
N ALA A 122 -1.22 -12.44 -20.21
CA ALA A 122 -2.40 -11.68 -19.78
C ALA A 122 -2.75 -11.93 -18.30
N LEU A 123 -2.65 -13.17 -17.85
CA LEU A 123 -2.96 -13.53 -16.46
C LEU A 123 -1.90 -12.99 -15.49
N LEU A 124 -0.61 -13.08 -15.85
CA LEU A 124 0.48 -12.49 -15.07
C LEU A 124 0.40 -10.97 -15.03
N LEU A 125 0.09 -10.31 -16.16
CA LEU A 125 -0.17 -8.86 -16.22
C LEU A 125 -1.30 -8.44 -15.28
N LEU A 126 -2.41 -9.19 -15.28
CA LEU A 126 -3.51 -8.93 -14.36
C LEU A 126 -3.03 -9.03 -12.89
N GLY A 127 -2.20 -10.03 -12.59
CA GLY A 127 -1.59 -10.20 -11.27
C GLY A 127 -0.67 -9.04 -10.87
N ILE A 128 0.16 -8.56 -11.80
CA ILE A 128 1.06 -7.41 -11.62
C ILE A 128 0.25 -6.15 -11.31
N VAL A 129 -0.75 -5.84 -12.15
CA VAL A 129 -1.59 -4.66 -11.99
C VAL A 129 -2.37 -4.70 -10.68
N ALA A 130 -2.94 -5.86 -10.32
CA ALA A 130 -3.66 -6.03 -9.07
C ALA A 130 -2.75 -5.85 -7.83
N GLY A 131 -1.53 -6.40 -7.87
CA GLY A 131 -0.56 -6.32 -6.76
C GLY A 131 -0.02 -4.91 -6.54
N LEU A 132 0.20 -4.15 -7.62
CA LEU A 132 0.77 -2.79 -7.57
C LEU A 132 -0.27 -1.67 -7.49
N TYR A 133 -1.56 -1.96 -7.68
CA TYR A 133 -2.63 -0.96 -7.78
C TYR A 133 -2.57 0.12 -6.70
N HIS A 134 -2.36 -0.28 -5.44
CA HIS A 134 -2.36 0.66 -4.31
C HIS A 134 -1.02 1.40 -4.12
N SER A 135 0.09 0.85 -4.60
CA SER A 135 1.43 1.40 -4.40
C SER A 135 1.91 2.25 -5.58
N ALA A 136 1.39 2.01 -6.78
CA ALA A 136 1.69 2.76 -7.99
C ALA A 136 1.58 4.30 -7.83
N PRO A 137 0.49 4.87 -7.29
CA PRO A 137 0.40 6.33 -7.15
C PRO A 137 1.46 6.92 -6.19
N LYS A 138 1.83 6.17 -5.15
CA LYS A 138 2.86 6.58 -4.17
C LYS A 138 4.25 6.59 -4.81
N ALA A 139 4.57 5.54 -5.56
CA ALA A 139 5.81 5.44 -6.32
C ALA A 139 5.96 6.57 -7.35
N VAL A 140 4.91 6.85 -8.12
CA VAL A 140 4.90 7.97 -9.08
C VAL A 140 5.12 9.30 -8.35
N GLY A 141 4.48 9.48 -7.19
CA GLY A 141 4.73 10.64 -6.34
C GLY A 141 6.20 10.74 -5.92
N SER A 142 6.77 9.69 -5.35
CA SER A 142 8.17 9.63 -4.89
C SER A 142 9.15 9.95 -6.01
N LEU A 143 8.94 9.36 -7.19
CA LEU A 143 9.77 9.57 -8.36
C LEU A 143 9.70 11.02 -8.86
N ARG A 144 8.51 11.62 -8.93
CA ARG A 144 8.33 13.04 -9.30
C ARG A 144 9.01 14.00 -8.34
N ARG A 145 9.17 13.62 -7.06
CA ARG A 145 9.86 14.42 -6.05
C ARG A 145 11.37 14.17 -6.01
N LEU A 146 11.90 13.29 -6.88
CA LEU A 146 13.30 12.86 -6.89
C LEU A 146 13.79 12.38 -5.52
N ARG A 147 12.89 11.73 -4.75
CA ARG A 147 13.18 11.13 -3.46
C ARG A 147 12.75 9.67 -3.50
N PRO A 148 13.53 8.78 -4.15
CA PRO A 148 13.16 7.38 -4.31
C PRO A 148 12.99 6.72 -2.95
N ASP A 149 11.78 6.23 -2.71
CA ASP A 149 11.43 5.41 -1.56
C ASP A 149 11.27 3.94 -1.97
N MET A 150 10.89 3.08 -1.02
CA MET A 150 10.69 1.66 -1.29
C MET A 150 9.63 1.41 -2.37
N ASN A 151 8.58 2.24 -2.46
CA ASN A 151 7.56 2.10 -3.51
C ASN A 151 8.15 2.38 -4.89
N ALA A 152 8.99 3.42 -5.00
CA ALA A 152 9.66 3.77 -6.24
C ALA A 152 10.65 2.68 -6.68
N LEU A 153 11.46 2.16 -5.76
CA LEU A 153 12.44 1.10 -6.05
C LEU A 153 11.74 -0.15 -6.59
N VAL A 154 10.68 -0.62 -5.92
CA VAL A 154 9.94 -1.82 -6.37
C VAL A 154 9.26 -1.60 -7.71
N MET A 155 8.65 -0.43 -7.96
CA MET A 155 8.03 -0.13 -9.25
C MET A 155 9.04 -0.15 -10.39
N VAL A 156 10.24 0.41 -10.19
CA VAL A 156 11.31 0.37 -11.20
C VAL A 156 11.76 -1.06 -11.47
N SER A 157 11.90 -1.89 -10.43
CA SER A 157 12.26 -3.31 -10.60
C SER A 157 11.21 -4.09 -11.39
N VAL A 158 9.92 -3.91 -11.08
CA VAL A 158 8.84 -4.60 -11.81
C VAL A 158 8.77 -4.13 -13.26
N ILE A 159 8.93 -2.83 -13.51
CA ILE A 159 9.01 -2.29 -14.88
C ILE A 159 10.20 -2.90 -15.63
N GLY A 160 11.36 -3.00 -14.98
CA GLY A 160 12.56 -3.64 -15.54
C GLY A 160 12.32 -5.10 -15.93
N ALA A 161 11.71 -5.89 -15.04
CA ALA A 161 11.36 -7.29 -15.33
C ALA A 161 10.38 -7.41 -16.50
N VAL A 162 9.37 -6.53 -16.59
CA VAL A 162 8.45 -6.48 -17.73
C VAL A 162 9.18 -6.15 -19.05
N PHE A 163 10.16 -5.24 -19.03
CA PHE A 163 10.98 -4.91 -20.21
C PHE A 163 11.90 -6.06 -20.65
N LEU A 164 12.31 -6.91 -19.71
CA LEU A 164 13.08 -8.13 -19.99
C LEU A 164 12.20 -9.31 -20.38
N GLU A 165 10.87 -9.11 -20.50
CA GLU A 165 9.87 -10.15 -20.74
C GLU A 165 9.79 -11.22 -19.63
N GLU A 166 10.31 -10.90 -18.44
CA GLU A 166 10.29 -11.75 -17.24
C GLU A 166 8.97 -11.57 -16.46
N TRP A 167 7.86 -11.98 -17.10
CA TRP A 167 6.51 -11.78 -16.58
C TRP A 167 6.27 -12.49 -15.24
N ALA A 168 6.86 -13.67 -15.04
CA ALA A 168 6.72 -14.45 -13.82
C ALA A 168 7.43 -13.79 -12.63
N GLU A 169 8.63 -13.26 -12.84
CA GLU A 169 9.37 -12.51 -11.82
C GLU A 169 8.66 -11.21 -11.47
N ALA A 170 8.21 -10.46 -12.49
CA ALA A 170 7.43 -9.24 -12.31
C ALA A 170 6.16 -9.49 -11.48
N GLY A 171 5.42 -10.56 -11.79
CA GLY A 171 4.22 -10.97 -11.05
C GLY A 171 4.52 -11.36 -9.61
N THR A 172 5.62 -12.10 -9.40
CA THR A 172 6.06 -12.51 -8.05
C THR A 172 6.42 -11.31 -7.20
N LEU A 173 7.20 -10.37 -7.73
CA LEU A 173 7.58 -9.13 -7.05
C LEU A 173 6.34 -8.29 -6.70
N ALA A 174 5.42 -8.10 -7.66
CA ALA A 174 4.18 -7.35 -7.44
C ALA A 174 3.29 -7.98 -6.35
N PHE A 175 3.12 -9.30 -6.37
CA PHE A 175 2.34 -10.03 -5.37
C PHE A 175 2.98 -9.93 -3.98
N LEU A 176 4.28 -10.24 -3.86
CA LEU A 176 4.98 -10.21 -2.57
C LEU A 176 5.01 -8.81 -1.98
N TYR A 177 5.14 -7.78 -2.81
CA TYR A 177 5.10 -6.40 -2.35
C TYR A 177 3.70 -6.00 -1.83
N GLY A 178 2.65 -6.35 -2.57
CA GLY A 178 1.26 -6.13 -2.13
C GLY A 178 0.95 -6.88 -0.83
N LEU A 179 1.41 -8.13 -0.71
CA LEU A 179 1.27 -8.96 0.47
C LEU A 179 2.04 -8.40 1.67
N SER A 180 3.29 -7.97 1.48
CA SER A 180 4.11 -7.36 2.51
C SER A 180 3.40 -6.15 3.13
N GLY A 181 2.88 -5.25 2.29
CA GLY A 181 2.12 -4.12 2.79
C GLY A 181 0.86 -4.54 3.57
N LEU A 182 0.17 -5.60 3.13
CA LEU A 182 -1.02 -6.11 3.83
C LEU A 182 -0.65 -6.64 5.22
N VAL A 183 0.45 -7.40 5.31
CA VAL A 183 0.99 -7.93 6.57
C VAL A 183 1.45 -6.80 7.49
N GLU A 184 2.09 -5.76 6.94
CA GLU A 184 2.53 -4.60 7.70
C GLU A 184 1.35 -3.90 8.38
N ASN A 185 0.30 -3.59 7.62
CA ASN A 185 -0.90 -2.95 8.17
C ASN A 185 -1.58 -3.83 9.22
N TRP A 186 -1.70 -5.13 8.96
CA TRP A 186 -2.26 -6.09 9.92
C TRP A 186 -1.44 -6.16 11.21
N SER A 187 -0.11 -6.22 11.11
CA SER A 187 0.81 -6.30 12.25
C SER A 187 0.76 -5.03 13.09
N ALA A 188 0.76 -3.86 12.45
CA ALA A 188 0.65 -2.57 13.14
C ALA A 188 -0.68 -2.44 13.90
N GLN A 189 -1.78 -2.87 13.29
CA GLN A 189 -3.09 -2.86 13.93
C GLN A 189 -3.14 -3.81 15.14
N ARG A 190 -2.61 -5.02 14.98
CA ARG A 190 -2.57 -6.02 16.04
C ARG A 190 -1.75 -5.55 17.24
N ALA A 191 -0.56 -4.97 17.00
CA ALA A 191 0.31 -4.44 18.04
C ALA A 191 -0.36 -3.32 18.85
N ARG A 192 -1.00 -2.34 18.17
CA ARG A 192 -1.69 -1.23 18.85
C ARG A 192 -2.92 -1.70 19.62
N SER A 193 -3.68 -2.65 19.09
CA SER A 193 -4.83 -3.22 19.80
C SER A 193 -4.40 -3.89 21.11
N ALA A 194 -3.26 -4.59 21.11
CA ALA A 194 -2.73 -5.22 22.31
C ALA A 194 -2.29 -4.18 23.35
N ILE A 195 -1.57 -3.12 22.94
CA ILE A 195 -1.19 -2.02 23.82
C ILE A 195 -2.43 -1.32 24.40
N GLY A 196 -3.44 -1.06 23.57
CA GLY A 196 -4.70 -0.46 23.98
C GLY A 196 -5.44 -1.29 25.03
N SER A 197 -5.41 -2.63 24.92
CA SER A 197 -5.98 -3.51 25.94
C SER A 197 -5.24 -3.46 27.28
N LEU A 198 -3.91 -3.30 27.28
CA LEU A 198 -3.13 -3.16 28.51
C LEU A 198 -3.38 -1.82 29.21
N LEU A 199 -3.43 -0.72 28.44
CA LEU A 199 -3.72 0.61 28.98
C LEU A 199 -5.10 0.68 29.64
N ARG A 200 -6.08 -0.05 29.13
CA ARG A 200 -7.43 -0.14 29.73
C ARG A 200 -7.46 -0.78 31.12
N ILE A 201 -6.42 -1.53 31.49
CA ILE A 201 -6.32 -2.19 32.81
C ILE A 201 -5.65 -1.24 33.83
N SER A 202 -4.99 -0.17 33.38
CA SER A 202 -4.39 0.83 34.28
C SER A 202 -5.48 1.76 34.85
N PRO A 203 -5.70 1.78 36.17
CA PRO A 203 -6.72 2.63 36.78
C PRO A 203 -6.34 4.10 36.63
N ALA A 204 -7.27 4.92 36.13
CA ALA A 204 -7.05 6.36 35.92
C ALA A 204 -6.97 7.18 37.23
N SER A 205 -7.37 6.59 38.36
CA SER A 205 -7.43 7.24 39.66
C SER A 205 -7.07 6.26 40.78
N ALA A 206 -6.30 6.73 41.76
CA ALA A 206 -6.00 5.99 42.99
C ALA A 206 -6.59 6.74 44.20
N SER A 207 -7.21 6.00 45.11
CA SER A 207 -7.61 6.51 46.43
C SER A 207 -6.40 6.48 47.36
N VAL A 208 -6.00 7.64 47.89
CA VAL A 208 -4.89 7.75 48.84
C VAL A 208 -5.47 7.87 50.25
N VAL A 209 -5.03 7.02 51.17
CA VAL A 209 -5.37 7.14 52.60
C VAL A 209 -4.33 8.05 53.26
N HIS A 210 -4.76 9.23 53.71
CA HIS A 210 -3.95 10.09 54.58
C HIS A 210 -4.17 9.66 56.03
N GLY A 211 -3.08 9.23 56.68
CA GLY A 211 -3.03 8.95 58.11
C GLY A 211 -2.70 10.18 58.92
#